data_AF-A0A1E1W6B2-F1
#
_entry.id   AF-A0A1E1W6B2-F1
#
_cell.length_a   1.000
_cell.length_b   1.000
_cell.length_c   1.000
_cell.angle_alpha   90.00
_cell.angle_beta   90.00
_cell.angle_gamma   90.00
#
_symmetry.space_group_name_H-M   'P 1'
#
loop_
_entity.id
_entity.type
_entity.pdbx_description
1 polymer ?
#
loop_
_entity_poly.entity_id
_entity_poly.type
_entity_poly.pdbx_seq_one_letter_code
_entity_poly.pdbx_strand_id
1 'polypeptide(L)'
;DRPKTLLFQDGGSNLCMNLEHVSPGWKAKPGIGYQEIPFNHVWSSHYNALHCSFVLERTHDCDNIDFTISACQRTNPSYKQTFRISLEDVRSRSPRGRSPRAESR
;
A
#
# COMPACT_ATOMS: atom_id res chain seq x y z
N ASP A 1 2.67 -7.41 8.79
CA ASP A 1 1.90 -6.57 9.72
C ASP A 1 0.60 -7.29 10.10
N ARG A 2 0.00 -7.00 11.25
CA ARG A 2 -1.28 -7.63 11.68
C ARG A 2 -2.49 -6.83 11.16
N PRO A 3 -3.64 -7.47 10.88
CA PRO A 3 -4.85 -6.75 10.50
C PRO A 3 -5.27 -5.74 11.57
N LYS A 4 -5.80 -4.59 11.14
CA LYS A 4 -6.37 -3.56 12.02
C LYS A 4 -7.83 -3.32 11.68
N THR A 5 -8.65 -3.16 12.70
CA THR A 5 -10.09 -2.89 12.56
C THR A 5 -10.32 -1.39 12.45
N LEU A 6 -11.03 -0.95 11.42
CA LEU A 6 -11.48 0.44 11.26
C LEU A 6 -12.99 0.49 11.56
N LEU A 7 -13.43 1.41 12.43
CA LEU A 7 -14.85 1.68 12.57
C LEU A 7 -15.32 2.49 11.34
N PHE A 8 -16.32 1.95 10.64
CA PHE A 8 -16.93 2.56 9.47
C PHE A 8 -18.42 2.72 9.71
N GLN A 9 -18.93 3.94 9.58
CA GLN A 9 -20.28 4.31 10.02
C GLN A 9 -21.17 4.71 8.83
N ASP A 10 -22.48 4.56 9.01
CA ASP A 10 -23.46 5.04 8.06
C ASP A 10 -23.49 6.57 8.06
N GLY A 11 -22.80 7.16 7.09
CA GLY A 11 -22.68 8.61 6.93
C GLY A 11 -22.35 9.03 5.50
N GLY A 12 -22.53 8.13 4.53
CA GLY A 12 -22.32 8.38 3.10
C GLY A 12 -20.88 8.71 2.67
N SER A 13 -19.94 8.74 3.61
CA SER A 13 -18.58 9.22 3.37
C SER A 13 -17.63 8.09 3.00
N ASN A 14 -16.78 8.34 2.01
CA ASN A 14 -15.84 7.39 1.44
C ASN A 14 -14.81 6.91 2.47
N LEU A 15 -14.29 5.70 2.25
CA LEU A 15 -13.07 5.23 2.87
C LEU A 15 -11.88 5.87 2.14
N CYS A 16 -11.03 6.56 2.87
CA CYS A 16 -9.86 7.26 2.38
C CYS A 16 -8.60 6.55 2.83
N MET A 17 -7.62 6.42 1.93
CA MET A 17 -6.30 5.88 2.23
C MET A 17 -5.22 6.83 1.75
N ASN A 18 -4.18 7.02 2.56
CA ASN A 18 -3.07 7.91 2.25
C ASN A 18 -1.73 7.21 2.46
N LEU A 19 -0.80 7.45 1.53
CA LEU A 19 0.59 7.02 1.61
C LEU A 19 1.46 8.20 2.05
N GLU A 20 2.16 8.04 3.16
CA GLU A 20 2.95 9.07 3.82
C GLU A 20 4.33 8.54 4.21
N HIS A 21 5.25 9.46 4.50
CA HIS A 21 6.56 9.15 5.09
C HIS A 21 7.37 8.11 4.29
N VAL A 22 7.31 8.17 2.95
CA VAL A 22 8.11 7.31 2.08
C VAL A 22 9.59 7.64 2.28
N SER A 23 10.40 6.60 2.53
CA SER A 23 11.82 6.74 2.81
C SER A 23 12.60 7.32 1.62
N PRO A 24 13.75 7.97 1.87
CA PRO A 24 14.66 8.37 0.80
C PRO A 24 15.02 7.19 -0.10
N GLY A 25 15.26 7.45 -1.38
CA GLY A 25 15.49 6.40 -2.37
C GLY A 25 14.22 5.94 -3.06
N TRP A 26 13.05 6.25 -2.52
CA TRP A 26 11.75 5.93 -3.11
C TRP A 26 10.89 7.16 -3.31
N LYS A 27 10.02 7.09 -4.32
CA LYS A 27 9.05 8.14 -4.61
C LYS A 27 7.72 7.51 -5.00
N ALA A 28 6.62 8.02 -4.46
CA ALA A 28 5.29 7.67 -4.94
C ALA A 28 5.03 8.30 -6.31
N LYS A 29 4.43 7.53 -7.23
CA LYS A 29 3.99 8.09 -8.50
C LYS A 29 3.02 9.28 -8.25
N PRO A 30 3.07 10.37 -9.03
CA PRO A 30 2.17 11.50 -8.82
C PRO A 30 0.70 11.09 -8.90
N GLY A 31 -0.13 11.66 -8.01
CA GLY A 31 -1.59 11.47 -8.03
C GLY A 31 -2.11 10.17 -7.42
N ILE A 32 -1.24 9.26 -6.97
CA ILE A 32 -1.66 7.98 -6.35
C ILE A 32 -1.41 7.89 -4.85
N GLY A 33 -0.83 8.94 -4.25
CA GLY A 33 -0.56 8.99 -2.80
C GLY A 33 -1.84 9.00 -1.96
N TYR A 34 -2.97 9.40 -2.55
CA TYR A 34 -4.28 9.41 -1.92
C TYR A 34 -5.27 8.63 -2.79
N GLN A 35 -6.04 7.74 -2.16
CA GLN A 35 -7.04 6.92 -2.83
C GLN A 35 -8.31 6.85 -1.99
N GLU A 36 -9.43 6.65 -2.68
CA GLU A 36 -10.73 6.52 -2.04
C GLU A 36 -11.50 5.32 -2.56
N ILE A 37 -12.26 4.71 -1.66
CA ILE A 37 -13.27 3.71 -2.00
C ILE A 37 -14.63 4.32 -1.67
N PRO A 38 -15.56 4.38 -2.64
CA PRO A 38 -16.91 4.89 -2.42
C PRO A 38 -17.61 4.20 -1.26
N PHE A 39 -18.36 4.98 -0.46
CA PHE A 39 -19.09 4.49 0.71
C PHE A 39 -19.96 3.26 0.39
N ASN A 40 -20.74 3.33 -0.68
CA ASN A 40 -21.64 2.26 -1.11
C ASN A 40 -20.90 0.96 -1.46
N HIS A 41 -19.66 1.02 -1.94
CA HIS A 41 -18.86 -0.17 -2.22
C HIS A 41 -18.47 -0.88 -0.93
N VAL A 42 -18.03 -0.12 0.09
CA VAL A 42 -17.66 -0.66 1.41
C VAL A 42 -18.90 -1.14 2.17
N TRP A 43 -19.95 -0.32 2.20
CA TRP A 43 -21.15 -0.56 3.02
C TRP A 43 -21.99 -1.72 2.50
N SER A 44 -22.18 -1.82 1.18
CA SER A 44 -23.09 -2.82 0.60
C SER A 44 -22.49 -4.23 0.54
N SER A 45 -21.21 -4.42 0.86
CA SER A 45 -20.51 -5.73 0.91
C SER A 45 -20.60 -6.61 -0.36
N HIS A 46 -21.09 -6.09 -1.49
CA HIS A 46 -21.15 -6.82 -2.76
C HIS A 46 -19.74 -7.09 -3.33
N TYR A 47 -18.72 -6.36 -2.86
CA TYR A 47 -17.33 -6.49 -3.29
C TYR A 47 -16.49 -7.08 -2.14
N ASN A 48 -16.32 -8.40 -2.14
CA ASN A 48 -15.63 -9.12 -1.04
C ASN A 48 -14.10 -8.94 -1.00
N ALA A 49 -13.50 -8.18 -1.93
CA ALA A 49 -12.04 -8.02 -2.04
C ALA A 49 -11.64 -6.60 -2.48
N LEU A 50 -12.22 -5.59 -1.83
CA LEU A 50 -11.84 -4.19 -2.04
C LEU A 50 -10.38 -3.95 -1.66
N HIS A 51 -9.62 -3.33 -2.56
CA HIS A 51 -8.22 -3.00 -2.35
C HIS A 51 -7.87 -1.67 -3.02
N CYS A 52 -6.82 -1.03 -2.51
CA CYS A 52 -6.14 0.08 -3.15
C CYS A 52 -4.67 -0.28 -3.33
N SER A 53 -4.06 0.25 -4.38
CA SER A 53 -2.71 -0.11 -4.78
C SER A 53 -1.86 1.14 -4.88
N PHE A 54 -0.74 1.17 -4.16
CA PHE A 54 0.25 2.25 -4.23
C PHE A 54 1.47 1.77 -5.00
N VAL A 55 2.01 2.65 -5.86
CA VAL A 55 3.19 2.38 -6.68
C VAL A 55 4.32 3.29 -6.23
N LEU A 56 5.42 2.67 -5.85
CA LEU A 56 6.65 3.35 -5.45
C LEU A 56 7.73 3.08 -6.50
N GLU A 57 8.38 4.14 -6.94
CA GLU A 57 9.48 4.11 -7.89
C GLU A 57 10.80 4.34 -7.15
N ARG A 58 11.78 3.50 -7.44
CA ARG A 58 13.12 3.63 -6.87
C ARG A 58 13.89 4.71 -7.63
N THR A 59 14.34 5.72 -6.90
CA THR A 59 15.03 6.91 -7.44
C THR A 59 16.56 6.79 -7.39
N HIS A 60 17.09 6.04 -6.43
CA HIS A 60 18.51 5.68 -6.35
C HIS A 60 18.67 4.34 -5.65
N ASP A 61 19.88 3.78 -5.71
CA ASP A 61 20.18 2.51 -5.08
C ASP A 61 20.08 2.60 -3.55
N CYS A 62 19.10 1.88 -3.01
CA CYS A 62 18.82 1.72 -1.60
C CYS A 62 18.36 0.27 -1.36
N ASP A 63 18.65 -0.26 -0.18
CA ASP A 63 18.37 -1.66 0.17
C ASP A 63 17.14 -1.80 1.06
N ASN A 64 16.65 -0.69 1.61
CA ASN A 64 15.45 -0.62 2.43
C ASN A 64 14.36 0.25 1.79
N ILE A 65 13.13 0.01 2.22
CA ILE A 65 12.00 0.89 1.97
C ILE A 65 11.13 0.95 3.22
N ASP A 66 10.82 2.17 3.65
CA ASP A 66 9.93 2.43 4.76
C ASP A 66 8.84 3.39 4.32
N PHE A 67 7.60 3.12 4.70
CA PHE A 67 6.47 4.02 4.43
C PHE A 67 5.34 3.80 5.42
N THR A 68 4.44 4.78 5.49
CA THR A 68 3.24 4.74 6.32
C THR A 68 2.01 4.75 5.42
N ILE A 69 1.08 3.84 5.66
CA ILE A 69 -0.27 3.90 5.09
C ILE A 69 -1.24 4.28 6.19
N SER A 70 -2.11 5.24 5.95
CA SER A 70 -3.24 5.50 6.84
C SER A 70 -4.57 5.26 6.12
N ALA A 71 -5.59 4.87 6.88
CA ALA A 71 -6.94 4.61 6.41
C ALA A 71 -7.96 5.22 7.37
N CYS A 72 -8.95 5.96 6.87
CA CYS A 72 -10.06 6.49 7.67
C CYS A 72 -11.32 6.72 6.82
N GLN A 73 -12.48 6.80 7.46
CA GLN A 73 -13.65 7.38 6.80
C GLN A 73 -13.48 8.90 6.75
N ARG A 74 -13.74 9.53 5.59
CA ARG A 74 -13.41 10.96 5.35
C ARG A 74 -13.89 11.91 6.47
N THR A 75 -15.12 11.72 6.92
CA THR A 75 -15.76 12.56 7.95
C THR A 75 -15.42 12.14 9.37
N ASN A 76 -14.69 11.04 9.57
CA ASN A 76 -14.33 10.52 10.87
C ASN A 76 -12.84 10.16 10.99
N PRO A 77 -11.94 11.16 10.98
CA PRO A 77 -10.50 10.94 11.14
C PRO A 77 -10.10 10.41 12.52
N SER A 78 -10.98 10.49 13.52
CA SER A 78 -10.73 9.98 14.88
C SER A 78 -10.55 8.46 14.93
N TYR A 79 -11.17 7.72 14.00
CA TYR A 79 -11.02 6.27 13.87
C TYR A 79 -9.92 5.85 12.91
N LYS A 80 -9.03 6.78 12.51
CA LYS A 80 -7.96 6.53 11.55
C LYS A 80 -7.05 5.40 12.03
N GLN A 81 -6.79 4.46 11.13
CA GLN A 81 -5.79 3.42 11.33
C GLN A 81 -4.54 3.70 10.53
N THR A 82 -3.39 3.41 11.13
CA THR A 82 -2.08 3.68 10.54
C THR A 82 -1.23 2.42 10.56
N PHE A 83 -0.63 2.07 9.42
CA PHE A 83 0.26 0.94 9.20
C PHE A 83 1.65 1.49 8.89
N ARG A 84 2.68 0.99 9.59
CA ARG A 84 4.07 1.33 9.29
C ARG A 84 4.71 0.10 8.68
N ILE A 85 5.14 0.23 7.44
CA ILE A 85 5.69 -0.88 6.67
C ILE A 85 7.17 -0.58 6.47
N SER A 86 8.00 -1.54 6.85
CA SER A 86 9.45 -1.53 6.68
C SER A 86 9.85 -2.82 5.99
N LEU A 87 10.58 -2.72 4.88
CA LEU A 87 11.12 -3.86 4.15
C LEU A 87 12.62 -3.65 3.97
N GLU A 88 13.39 -4.60 4.49
CA GLU A 88 14.84 -4.71 4.31
C GLU A 88 15.15 -5.62 3.11
N ASP A 89 16.33 -5.45 2.52
CA ASP A 89 16.88 -6.24 1.42
C ASP A 89 15.94 -6.40 0.21
N VAL A 90 15.41 -5.29 -0.30
CA VAL A 90 14.49 -5.28 -1.47
C VAL A 90 15.09 -5.99 -2.70
N ARG A 91 16.43 -6.06 -2.80
CA ARG A 91 17.17 -6.76 -3.88
C ARG A 91 17.04 -8.29 -3.85
N SER A 92 16.77 -8.89 -2.69
CA SER A 92 16.77 -10.36 -2.51
C SER A 92 15.59 -11.08 -3.18
N ARG A 93 14.53 -10.34 -3.55
CA ARG A 93 13.29 -10.89 -4.14
C ARG A 93 13.18 -10.74 -5.65
N SER A 94 14.26 -10.36 -6.34
CA SER A 94 14.30 -10.54 -7.79
C SER A 94 14.55 -12.02 -8.08
N PRO A 95 13.64 -12.78 -8.72
CA PRO A 95 13.97 -14.07 -9.28
C PRO A 95 14.88 -13.84 -10.48
N ARG A 96 16.14 -13.45 -10.23
CA ARG A 96 17.16 -13.38 -11.26
C ARG A 96 17.33 -14.80 -11.79
N GLY A 97 17.05 -14.95 -13.07
CA GLY A 97 16.91 -16.22 -13.75
C GLY A 97 18.02 -17.21 -13.42
N ARG A 98 17.59 -18.44 -13.10
CA ARG A 98 18.40 -19.61 -13.42
C ARG A 98 18.51 -19.66 -14.93
N SER A 99 19.61 -19.16 -15.47
CA SER A 99 20.09 -19.63 -16.77
C SER A 99 20.42 -21.12 -16.60
N PRO A 100 19.80 -22.05 -17.35
CA PRO A 100 20.26 -23.42 -17.38
C PRO A 100 21.67 -23.40 -17.98
N ARG A 101 22.64 -23.83 -17.17
CA ARG A 101 24.01 -24.07 -17.58
C ARG A 101 23.96 -24.98 -18.82
N ALA A 102 24.45 -24.50 -19.96
CA ALA A 102 24.58 -25.32 -21.15
C ALA A 102 25.49 -26.53 -20.83
N GLU A 103 24.91 -27.73 -20.82
CA GLU A 103 25.69 -28.96 -20.87
C GLU A 103 26.02 -29.22 -22.35
N SER A 104 27.25 -28.92 -22.72
CA SER A 104 27.85 -29.46 -23.95
C SER A 104 28.12 -30.95 -23.77
N ARG A 105 27.43 -31.79 -24.55
CA ARG A 105 27.94 -33.08 -25.04
C ARG A 105 27.43 -33.34 -26.44
#